data_AF-A0A8J3V8F4-F1
#
_entry.id   AF-A0A8J3V8F4-F1
#
_cell.length_a   1.000
_cell.length_b   1.000
_cell.length_c   1.000
_cell.angle_alpha   90.00
_cell.angle_beta   90.00
_cell.angle_gamma   90.00
#
_symmetry.space_group_name_H-M   'P 1'
#
loop_
_entity.id
_entity.type
_entity.pdbx_description
1 polymer ?
#
loop_
_entity_poly.entity_id
_entity_poly.type
_entity_poly.pdbx_seq_one_letter_code
_entity_poly.pdbx_strand_id
1 'polypeptide(L)'
;MNDSATPLSNPEENPKERLDRELMELLQGLRVAATGVQVLFAFLLTLPFSAGFGKIGREGHWLFLIAVITAALASICLIAPATQHRILYRSGLKAQLLRRANRLGVVGGIALAISMVCSTSLVVDVLTSLWLAVVIAAAIAALSAWLWFVQPLVSLLRARRHDDDQ
;
A
#
# COMPACT_ATOMS: atom_id res chain seq x y z
N MET A 1 -13.75 17.15 38.25
CA MET A 1 -12.72 16.26 37.69
C MET A 1 -13.35 15.48 36.53
N ASN A 2 -13.30 16.02 35.31
CA ASN A 2 -12.97 15.31 34.07
C ASN A 2 -13.16 16.25 32.88
N ASP A 3 -12.06 16.91 32.50
CA ASP A 3 -11.89 17.54 31.19
C ASP A 3 -12.10 16.48 30.10
N SER A 4 -13.21 16.56 29.38
CA SER A 4 -13.42 15.78 28.15
C SER A 4 -13.24 16.73 26.96
N ALA A 5 -12.02 16.65 26.45
CA ALA A 5 -11.55 17.09 25.15
C ALA A 5 -12.63 17.13 24.06
N THR A 6 -12.88 18.34 23.57
CA THR A 6 -13.14 18.59 22.15
C THR A 6 -12.25 19.75 21.72
N PRO A 7 -11.12 19.51 21.02
CA PRO A 7 -10.43 20.59 20.35
C PRO A 7 -11.30 20.98 19.16
N LEU A 8 -12.23 21.90 19.37
CA LEU A 8 -12.95 22.54 18.27
C LEU A 8 -11.94 23.37 17.50
N SER A 9 -11.50 22.82 16.37
CA SER A 9 -11.01 23.51 15.18
C SER A 9 -10.63 24.98 15.40
N ASN A 10 -9.33 25.26 15.53
CA ASN A 10 -8.84 26.64 15.62
C ASN A 10 -9.27 27.40 14.34
N PRO A 11 -10.12 28.44 14.44
CA PRO A 11 -10.59 29.20 13.28
C PRO A 11 -9.48 30.01 12.60
N GLU A 12 -8.31 30.14 13.24
CA GLU A 12 -7.14 30.86 12.73
C GLU A 12 -6.13 29.97 11.97
N GLU A 13 -6.41 28.67 11.81
CA GLU A 13 -5.46 27.78 11.13
C GLU A 13 -5.47 28.04 9.61
N ASN A 14 -4.37 28.61 9.10
CA ASN A 14 -4.19 28.95 7.70
C ASN A 14 -4.45 27.71 6.81
N PRO A 15 -5.21 27.79 5.71
CA PRO A 15 -5.48 26.67 4.82
C PRO A 15 -4.23 25.89 4.37
N LYS A 16 -3.06 26.55 4.35
CA LYS A 16 -1.76 25.94 4.05
C LYS A 16 -1.25 25.01 5.16
N GLU A 17 -1.49 25.35 6.43
CA GLU A 17 -1.07 24.59 7.60
C GLU A 17 -1.88 23.30 7.77
N ARG A 18 -3.19 23.37 7.49
CA ARG A 18 -4.06 22.19 7.42
C ARG A 18 -3.59 21.19 6.37
N LEU A 19 -3.29 21.67 5.16
CA LEU A 19 -2.80 20.84 4.06
C LEU A 19 -1.43 20.19 4.37
N ASP A 20 -0.57 20.91 5.09
CA ASP A 20 0.72 20.36 5.54
C ASP A 20 0.54 19.28 6.60
N ARG A 21 -0.38 19.44 7.56
CA ARG A 21 -0.72 18.39 8.53
C ARG A 21 -1.28 17.14 7.85
N GLU A 22 -2.28 17.29 6.99
CA GLU A 22 -2.88 16.17 6.25
C GLU A 22 -1.84 15.44 5.39
N LEU A 23 -0.96 16.18 4.70
CA LEU A 23 0.12 15.59 3.93
C LEU A 23 1.11 14.83 4.82
N MET A 24 1.47 15.39 5.97
CA MET A 24 2.40 14.74 6.91
C MET A 24 1.81 13.44 7.48
N GLU A 25 0.53 13.45 7.86
CA GLU A 25 -0.18 12.26 8.33
C GLU A 25 -0.26 11.18 7.25
N LEU A 26 -0.60 11.55 6.01
CA LEU A 26 -0.61 10.61 4.89
C LEU A 26 0.79 10.05 4.60
N LEU A 27 1.82 10.89 4.59
CA LEU A 27 3.21 10.45 4.38
C LEU A 27 3.69 9.53 5.51
N GLN A 28 3.25 9.74 6.74
CA GLN A 28 3.55 8.84 7.85
C GLN A 28 2.86 7.48 7.66
N GLY A 29 1.58 7.45 7.30
CA GLY A 29 0.87 6.21 6.99
C GLY A 29 1.52 5.45 5.82
N LEU A 30 1.86 6.17 4.74
CA LEU A 30 2.56 5.61 3.59
C LEU A 30 3.96 5.09 3.95
N ARG A 31 4.66 5.73 4.90
CA ARG A 31 5.97 5.27 5.38
C ARG A 31 5.88 3.93 6.11
N VAL A 32 4.86 3.75 6.95
CA VAL A 32 4.63 2.45 7.62
C VAL A 32 4.39 1.36 6.58
N ALA A 33 3.52 1.62 5.59
CA ALA A 33 3.30 0.68 4.49
C ALA A 33 4.60 0.41 3.70
N ALA A 34 5.35 1.46 3.35
CA ALA A 34 6.61 1.35 2.61
C ALA A 34 7.64 0.46 3.32
N THR A 35 7.76 0.57 4.64
CA THR A 35 8.67 -0.29 5.41
C THR A 35 8.29 -1.78 5.30
N GLY A 36 6.99 -2.11 5.32
CA GLY A 36 6.53 -3.48 5.11
C GLY A 36 6.89 -4.01 3.72
N VAL A 37 6.69 -3.18 2.67
CA VAL A 37 7.04 -3.54 1.29
C VAL A 37 8.55 -3.76 1.13
N GLN A 38 9.38 -2.91 1.74
CA GLN A 38 10.82 -3.03 1.65
C GLN A 38 11.34 -4.34 2.24
N VAL A 39 10.78 -4.77 3.38
CA VAL A 39 11.12 -6.06 3.99
C VAL A 39 10.73 -7.21 3.06
N LEU A 40 9.51 -7.22 2.54
CA LEU A 40 9.06 -8.23 1.57
C LEU A 40 9.96 -8.26 0.32
N PHE A 41 10.28 -7.10 -0.23
CA PHE A 41 11.13 -6.96 -1.40
C PHE A 41 12.54 -7.50 -1.16
N ALA A 42 13.15 -7.18 -0.02
CA ALA A 42 14.46 -7.70 0.36
C ALA A 42 14.46 -9.24 0.50
N PHE A 43 13.41 -9.81 1.10
CA PHE A 43 13.26 -11.26 1.19
C PHE A 43 13.12 -11.90 -0.20
N LEU A 44 12.29 -11.32 -1.07
CA LEU A 44 12.14 -11.79 -2.45
C LEU A 44 13.47 -11.76 -3.22
N LEU A 45 14.29 -10.71 -3.07
CA LEU A 45 15.61 -10.65 -3.70
C LEU A 45 16.60 -11.69 -3.19
N THR A 46 16.39 -12.23 -1.98
CA THR A 46 17.26 -13.24 -1.37
C THR A 46 16.91 -14.66 -1.81
N LEU A 47 15.62 -14.93 -2.09
CA LEU A 47 15.13 -16.25 -2.53
C LEU A 47 15.92 -16.92 -3.68
N PRO A 48 16.32 -16.23 -4.78
CA PRO A 48 17.02 -16.86 -5.89
C PRO A 48 18.42 -17.38 -5.53
N PHE A 49 18.99 -16.90 -4.44
CA PHE A 49 20.30 -17.35 -3.93
C PHE A 49 20.17 -18.48 -2.90
N SER A 50 18.95 -18.89 -2.53
CA SER A 50 18.72 -19.98 -1.58
C SER A 50 18.89 -21.36 -2.21
N ALA A 51 19.40 -22.32 -1.43
CA ALA A 51 19.79 -23.67 -1.88
C ALA A 51 18.65 -24.57 -2.43
N GLY A 52 17.42 -24.06 -2.54
CA GLY A 52 16.26 -24.76 -3.12
C GLY A 52 15.70 -24.13 -4.39
N PHE A 53 16.11 -22.91 -4.75
CA PHE A 53 15.45 -22.15 -5.82
C PHE A 53 15.61 -22.78 -7.20
N GLY A 54 16.77 -23.38 -7.48
CA GLY A 54 17.02 -24.07 -8.75
C GLY A 54 16.16 -25.32 -9.00
N LYS A 55 15.42 -25.80 -7.99
CA LYS A 55 14.50 -26.95 -8.10
C LYS A 55 13.06 -26.52 -8.42
N ILE A 56 12.79 -25.21 -8.46
CA ILE A 56 11.45 -24.67 -8.72
C ILE A 56 11.09 -24.89 -10.19
N GLY A 57 9.85 -25.32 -10.46
CA GLY A 57 9.34 -25.46 -11.82
C GLY A 57 9.31 -24.14 -12.59
N ARG A 58 9.06 -24.21 -13.90
CA ARG A 58 9.02 -23.00 -14.75
C ARG A 58 7.90 -22.03 -14.35
N GLU A 59 6.78 -22.54 -13.83
CA GLU A 59 5.67 -21.70 -13.37
C GLU A 59 6.02 -20.90 -12.10
N GLY A 60 6.72 -21.52 -11.14
CA GLY A 60 7.19 -20.82 -9.94
C GLY A 60 8.18 -19.70 -10.26
N HIS A 61 9.03 -19.86 -11.29
CA HIS A 61 9.92 -18.78 -11.74
C HIS A 61 9.14 -17.55 -12.26
N TRP A 62 8.04 -17.76 -12.98
CA TRP A 62 7.19 -16.66 -13.45
C TRP A 62 6.46 -15.97 -12.30
N LEU A 63 5.89 -16.73 -11.36
CA LEU A 63 5.26 -16.19 -10.15
C LEU A 63 6.25 -15.37 -9.32
N PHE A 64 7.47 -15.87 -9.17
CA PHE A 64 8.57 -15.16 -8.51
C PHE A 64 8.87 -13.83 -9.20
N LEU A 65 9.05 -13.85 -10.53
CA LEU A 65 9.36 -12.65 -11.31
C LEU A 65 8.25 -11.59 -11.18
N ILE A 66 6.99 -12.00 -11.27
CA ILE A 66 5.83 -11.12 -11.09
C ILE A 66 5.84 -10.54 -9.67
N ALA A 67 6.08 -11.36 -8.64
CA ALA A 67 6.13 -10.92 -7.25
C ALA A 67 7.23 -9.87 -7.02
N VAL A 68 8.43 -10.08 -7.55
CA VAL A 68 9.57 -9.16 -7.43
C VAL A 68 9.30 -7.84 -8.14
N ILE A 69 8.82 -7.87 -9.39
CA ILE A 69 8.55 -6.66 -10.18
C ILE A 69 7.45 -5.83 -9.54
N THR A 70 6.39 -6.47 -9.04
CA THR A 70 5.28 -5.78 -8.39
C THR A 70 5.66 -5.23 -7.02
N ALA A 71 6.51 -5.93 -6.24
CA ALA A 71 7.11 -5.39 -5.01
C ALA A 71 8.00 -4.16 -5.28
N ALA A 72 8.81 -4.21 -6.34
CA ALA A 72 9.63 -3.08 -6.75
C ALA A 72 8.76 -1.87 -7.15
N LEU A 73 7.70 -2.10 -7.93
CA LEU A 73 6.76 -1.05 -8.32
C LEU A 73 6.05 -0.45 -7.09
N ALA A 74 5.59 -1.30 -6.16
CA ALA A 74 5.00 -0.86 -4.91
C ALA A 74 5.96 0.04 -4.10
N SER A 75 7.23 -0.37 -3.99
CA SER A 75 8.28 0.41 -3.32
C SER A 75 8.48 1.77 -3.98
N ILE A 76 8.60 1.82 -5.31
CA ILE A 76 8.78 3.06 -6.06
C ILE A 76 7.58 3.99 -5.85
N CYS A 77 6.35 3.46 -5.96
CA CYS A 77 5.13 4.24 -5.76
C CYS A 77 5.00 4.78 -4.33
N LEU A 78 5.39 4.02 -3.31
CA LEU A 78 5.30 4.45 -1.90
C LEU A 78 6.42 5.43 -1.51
N ILE A 79 7.60 5.34 -2.13
CA ILE A 79 8.74 6.25 -1.87
C ILE A 79 8.59 7.57 -2.65
N ALA A 80 7.99 7.54 -3.84
CA ALA A 80 7.85 8.70 -4.72
C ALA A 80 7.27 9.97 -4.03
N PRO A 81 6.21 9.90 -3.19
CA PRO A 81 5.67 11.06 -2.50
C PRO A 81 6.68 11.74 -1.57
N ALA A 82 7.48 10.95 -0.85
CA ALA A 82 8.51 11.47 0.05
C ALA A 82 9.63 12.19 -0.72
N THR A 83 10.05 11.62 -1.86
CA THR A 83 11.04 12.24 -2.75
C THR A 83 10.50 13.51 -3.41
N GLN A 84 9.26 13.47 -3.89
CA GLN A 84 8.60 14.63 -4.49
C GLN A 84 8.41 15.77 -3.47
N HIS A 85 8.09 15.47 -2.22
CA HIS A 85 8.02 16.48 -1.15
C HIS A 85 9.37 17.19 -0.97
N ARG A 86 10.47 16.44 -0.96
CA ARG A 86 11.82 17.00 -0.79
C ARG A 86 12.24 17.88 -1.96
N ILE A 87 11.80 17.57 -3.19
CA ILE A 87 12.11 18.34 -4.41
C ILE A 87 11.19 19.58 -4.55
N LEU A 88 9.91 19.44 -4.21
CA LEU A 88 8.87 20.45 -4.45
C LEU A 88 8.67 21.43 -3.28
N TYR A 89 9.49 21.32 -2.22
CA TYR A 89 9.43 22.13 -1.00
C TYR A 89 9.47 23.65 -1.26
N ARG A 90 9.93 24.10 -2.44
CA ARG A 90 10.00 25.52 -2.82
C ARG A 90 8.88 26.06 -3.72
N SER A 91 8.04 25.23 -4.34
CA SER A 91 7.20 25.69 -5.46
C SER A 91 5.72 25.89 -5.15
N GLY A 92 5.25 25.77 -3.90
CA GLY A 92 3.87 26.14 -3.52
C GLY A 92 2.75 25.26 -4.11
N LEU A 93 3.06 24.28 -4.97
CA LEU A 93 2.13 23.33 -5.59
C LEU A 93 1.76 22.15 -4.66
N LYS A 94 1.59 22.42 -3.37
CA LYS A 94 1.36 21.40 -2.32
C LYS A 94 0.06 20.61 -2.52
N ALA A 95 -1.01 21.25 -3.00
CA ALA A 95 -2.29 20.59 -3.25
C ALA A 95 -2.25 19.55 -4.39
N GLN A 96 -1.35 19.74 -5.38
CA GLN A 96 -1.13 18.73 -6.43
C GLN A 96 -0.31 17.55 -5.90
N LEU A 97 0.60 17.81 -4.97
CA LEU A 97 1.41 16.78 -4.32
C LEU A 97 0.54 15.83 -3.50
N LEU A 98 -0.42 16.35 -2.74
CA LEU A 98 -1.38 15.56 -1.97
C LEU A 98 -2.18 14.59 -2.85
N ARG A 99 -2.76 15.09 -3.95
CA ARG A 99 -3.52 14.25 -4.90
C ARG A 99 -2.65 13.17 -5.58
N ARG A 100 -1.40 13.51 -5.91
CA ARG A 100 -0.45 12.54 -6.49
C ARG A 100 -0.02 11.51 -5.46
N ALA A 101 0.25 11.91 -4.23
CA ALA A 101 0.61 11.03 -3.13
C ALA A 101 -0.49 10.00 -2.85
N ASN A 102 -1.76 10.44 -2.81
CA ASN A 102 -2.89 9.54 -2.62
C ASN A 102 -3.00 8.52 -3.78
N ARG A 103 -2.91 8.97 -5.03
CA ARG A 103 -2.96 8.06 -6.21
C ARG A 103 -1.78 7.08 -6.23
N LEU A 104 -0.58 7.54 -5.91
CA LEU A 104 0.61 6.69 -5.82
C LEU A 104 0.48 5.68 -4.66
N GLY A 105 -0.11 6.08 -3.53
CA GLY A 105 -0.43 5.17 -2.43
C GLY A 105 -1.38 4.06 -2.85
N VAL A 106 -2.46 4.39 -3.57
CA VAL A 106 -3.40 3.39 -4.09
C VAL A 106 -2.73 2.44 -5.09
N VAL A 107 -2.02 2.98 -6.09
CA VAL A 107 -1.31 2.16 -7.09
C VAL A 107 -0.25 1.27 -6.43
N GLY A 108 0.50 1.82 -5.46
CA GLY A 108 1.49 1.07 -4.69
C GLY A 108 0.87 -0.03 -3.84
N GLY A 109 -0.29 0.22 -3.24
CA GLY A 109 -1.08 -0.78 -2.51
C GLY A 109 -1.57 -1.91 -3.40
N ILE A 110 -2.07 -1.61 -4.60
CA ILE A 110 -2.47 -2.64 -5.59
C ILE A 110 -1.27 -3.51 -5.96
N ALA A 111 -0.14 -2.87 -6.31
CA ALA A 111 1.08 -3.59 -6.67
C ALA A 111 1.59 -4.48 -5.52
N LEU A 112 1.49 -4.00 -4.28
CA LEU A 112 1.85 -4.77 -3.09
C LEU A 112 0.94 -5.99 -2.90
N ALA A 113 -0.38 -5.83 -3.07
CA ALA A 113 -1.32 -6.94 -2.97
C ALA A 113 -1.00 -8.03 -3.99
N ILE A 114 -0.73 -7.65 -5.24
CA ILE A 114 -0.31 -8.60 -6.29
C ILE A 114 0.98 -9.32 -5.88
N SER A 115 1.96 -8.58 -5.37
CA SER A 115 3.23 -9.16 -4.91
C SER A 115 3.04 -10.19 -3.79
N MET A 116 2.24 -9.85 -2.77
CA MET A 116 1.93 -10.76 -1.66
C MET A 116 1.28 -12.04 -2.18
N VAL A 117 0.24 -11.92 -3.01
CA VAL A 117 -0.47 -13.06 -3.59
C VAL A 117 0.47 -13.95 -4.40
N CYS A 118 1.25 -13.37 -5.32
CA CYS A 118 2.21 -14.13 -6.13
C CYS A 118 3.29 -14.81 -5.27
N SER A 119 3.81 -14.11 -4.25
CA SER A 119 4.84 -14.66 -3.35
C SER A 119 4.31 -15.79 -2.48
N THR A 120 3.08 -15.68 -1.96
CA THR A 120 2.47 -16.76 -1.17
C THR A 120 2.11 -17.94 -2.05
N SER A 121 1.53 -17.71 -3.24
CA SER A 121 1.28 -18.79 -4.21
C SER A 121 2.55 -19.57 -4.50
N LEU A 122 3.67 -18.88 -4.76
CA LEU A 122 4.96 -19.50 -5.02
C LEU A 122 5.41 -20.38 -3.85
N VAL A 123 5.36 -19.86 -2.62
CA VAL A 123 5.80 -20.59 -1.43
C VAL A 123 4.95 -21.84 -1.20
N VAL A 124 3.62 -21.74 -1.36
CA VAL A 124 2.72 -22.88 -1.16
C VAL A 124 2.85 -23.92 -2.27
N ASP A 125 3.05 -23.51 -3.52
CA ASP A 125 3.31 -24.40 -4.65
C ASP A 125 4.60 -25.22 -4.42
N VAL A 126 5.64 -24.59 -3.87
CA VAL A 126 6.90 -25.27 -3.50
C VAL A 126 6.71 -26.26 -2.34
N LEU A 127 5.82 -25.97 -1.39
CA LEU A 127 5.63 -26.78 -0.17
C LEU A 127 4.62 -27.92 -0.32
N THR A 128 3.64 -27.81 -1.21
CA THR A 128 2.48 -28.72 -1.25
C THR A 128 2.07 -29.10 -2.67
N SER A 129 0.93 -28.57 -3.15
CA SER A 129 0.33 -28.84 -4.45
C SER A 129 -0.42 -27.59 -4.95
N LEU A 130 -0.53 -27.44 -6.27
CA LEU A 130 -1.10 -26.26 -6.93
C LEU A 130 -2.47 -25.82 -6.38
N TRP A 131 -3.31 -26.78 -5.95
CA TRP A 131 -4.66 -26.50 -5.47
C TRP A 131 -4.68 -25.77 -4.12
N LEU A 132 -3.85 -26.19 -3.15
CA LEU A 132 -3.74 -25.48 -1.86
C LEU A 132 -3.13 -24.09 -2.05
N ALA A 133 -2.19 -23.95 -3.00
CA ALA A 133 -1.57 -22.66 -3.33
C ALA A 133 -2.62 -21.66 -3.81
N VAL A 134 -3.51 -22.06 -4.71
CA VAL A 134 -4.58 -21.20 -5.21
C VAL A 134 -5.56 -20.82 -4.09
N VAL A 135 -5.94 -21.74 -3.21
CA VAL A 135 -6.90 -21.45 -2.13
C VAL A 135 -6.33 -20.44 -1.12
N ILE A 136 -5.08 -20.63 -0.67
CA ILE A 136 -4.44 -19.71 0.29
C ILE A 136 -4.19 -18.35 -0.36
N ALA A 137 -3.73 -18.34 -1.61
CA ALA A 137 -3.53 -17.12 -2.38
C ALA A 137 -4.85 -16.35 -2.57
N ALA A 138 -5.94 -17.05 -2.90
CA ALA A 138 -7.27 -16.47 -3.02
C ALA A 138 -7.78 -15.93 -1.68
N ALA A 139 -7.53 -16.62 -0.57
CA ALA A 139 -7.89 -16.15 0.77
C ALA A 139 -7.14 -14.87 1.14
N ILE A 140 -5.82 -14.81 0.91
CA ILE A 140 -4.99 -13.62 1.18
C ILE A 140 -5.37 -12.48 0.22
N ALA A 141 -5.63 -12.77 -1.05
CA ALA A 141 -6.11 -11.80 -2.03
C ALA A 141 -7.45 -11.22 -1.59
N ALA A 142 -8.39 -12.07 -1.18
CA ALA A 142 -9.71 -11.66 -0.70
C ALA A 142 -9.60 -10.83 0.59
N LEU A 143 -8.76 -11.23 1.54
CA LEU A 143 -8.57 -10.49 2.78
C LEU A 143 -7.93 -9.11 2.51
N SER A 144 -6.91 -9.07 1.66
CA SER A 144 -6.26 -7.84 1.23
C SER A 144 -7.24 -6.93 0.48
N ALA A 145 -8.01 -7.48 -0.46
CA ALA A 145 -9.01 -6.74 -1.21
C ALA A 145 -10.13 -6.20 -0.30
N TRP A 146 -10.58 -7.02 0.66
CA TRP A 146 -11.61 -6.63 1.62
C TRP A 146 -11.13 -5.53 2.54
N LEU A 147 -9.97 -5.71 3.17
CA LEU A 147 -9.46 -4.77 4.16
C LEU A 147 -8.97 -3.46 3.52
N TRP A 148 -8.42 -3.50 2.30
CA TRP A 148 -7.84 -2.32 1.65
C TRP A 148 -8.74 -1.61 0.66
N PHE A 149 -9.66 -2.29 -0.04
CA PHE A 149 -10.50 -1.66 -1.07
C PHE A 149 -11.97 -1.60 -0.67
N VAL A 150 -12.50 -2.63 0.00
CA VAL A 150 -13.92 -2.65 0.38
C VAL A 150 -14.20 -1.65 1.51
N GLN A 151 -13.34 -1.56 2.52
CA GLN A 151 -13.48 -0.55 3.59
C GLN A 151 -13.56 0.90 3.06
N PRO A 152 -12.60 1.39 2.25
CA PRO A 152 -12.67 2.75 1.71
C PRO A 152 -13.78 2.94 0.69
N LEU A 153 -14.18 1.91 -0.07
CA LEU A 153 -15.30 2.02 -1.01
C LEU A 153 -16.65 2.09 -0.27
N VAL A 154 -16.80 1.32 0.80
CA VAL A 154 -17.99 1.36 1.68
C VAL A 154 -18.06 2.68 2.43
N SER A 155 -16.94 3.27 2.87
CA SER A 155 -16.97 4.61 3.47
C SER A 155 -17.32 5.70 2.45
N LEU A 156 -16.84 5.60 1.20
CA LEU A 156 -17.24 6.50 0.12
C LEU A 156 -18.73 6.41 -0.23
N LEU A 157 -19.28 5.20 -0.26
CA LEU A 157 -20.69 4.95 -0.52
C LEU A 157 -21.59 5.41 0.64
N ARG A 158 -21.12 5.29 1.88
CA ARG A 158 -21.83 5.82 3.06
C ARG A 158 -21.79 7.34 3.14
N ALA A 159 -20.69 7.98 2.74
CA ALA A 159 -20.58 9.44 2.71
C ALA A 159 -21.56 10.06 1.70
N ARG A 160 -21.69 9.48 0.50
CA ARG A 160 -22.70 9.92 -0.49
C ARG A 160 -24.14 9.80 0.00
N ARG A 161 -24.42 8.82 0.85
CA ARG A 161 -25.76 8.59 1.39
C ARG A 161 -26.15 9.58 2.49
N HIS A 162 -25.20 10.31 3.07
CA HIS A 162 -25.47 11.37 4.06
C HIS A 162 -25.70 12.74 3.41
N ASP A 163 -25.12 13.00 2.22
CA ASP A 163 -25.38 14.23 1.46
C ASP A 163 -26.77 14.23 0.78
N ASP A 164 -27.34 13.05 0.48
CA ASP A 164 -28.69 12.94 -0.12
C ASP A 164 -29.83 13.06 0.91
N ASP A 165 -29.52 12.96 2.22
CA ASP A 165 -30.48 13.04 3.33
C ASP A 165 -30.53 14.44 4.01
N GLN A 166 -29.76 15.44 3.52
CA GLN A 166 -29.71 16.81 4.04
C GLN A 166 -30.26 17.85 3.05
#